data_AF-A0AA37TSM4-F1
#
_entry.id   AF-A0AA37TSM4-F1
#
_cell.length_a   1.000
_cell.length_b   1.000
_cell.length_c   1.000
_cell.angle_alpha   90.00
_cell.angle_beta   90.00
_cell.angle_gamma   90.00
#
_symmetry.space_group_name_H-M   'P 1'
#
loop_
_entity.id
_entity.type
_entity.pdbx_description
1 polymer ?
#
loop_
_entity_poly.entity_id
_entity_poly.type
_entity_poly.pdbx_seq_one_letter_code
_entity_poly.pdbx_strand_id
1 'polypeptide(L)'
;MALNGGQMARDQDWADLLAKVARAGFYGVASTGIYCDFGCPSRPPLRKNLRIFVTLAEAEAAGYRRCKRCAARTVPAGTAHKAV
;
A
#
# COMPACT_ATOMS: atom_id res chain seq x y z
N MET A 1 -12.56 4.43 -22.45
CA MET A 1 -12.04 5.55 -21.64
C MET A 1 -11.11 4.98 -20.58
N ALA A 2 -9.89 5.50 -20.47
CA ALA A 2 -8.72 4.84 -19.88
C ALA A 2 -8.76 4.69 -18.35
N LEU A 3 -8.57 3.46 -17.85
CA LEU A 3 -8.24 3.19 -16.44
C LEU A 3 -6.90 2.43 -16.42
N ASN A 4 -5.81 3.13 -16.78
CA ASN A 4 -4.44 2.70 -16.50
C ASN A 4 -4.21 2.89 -15.00
N GLY A 5 -4.76 1.95 -14.23
CA GLY A 5 -5.03 2.08 -12.81
C GLY A 5 -3.80 2.28 -11.92
N GLY A 6 -3.26 3.48 -11.88
CA GLY A 6 -2.26 3.88 -10.90
C GLY A 6 -1.54 5.16 -11.29
N GLN A 7 -1.60 6.17 -10.43
CA GLN A 7 -0.89 7.43 -10.60
C GLN A 7 0.59 7.26 -10.22
N MET A 8 1.50 7.95 -10.93
CA MET A 8 2.89 8.04 -10.48
C MET A 8 2.97 8.79 -9.16
N ALA A 9 3.83 8.33 -8.25
CA ALA A 9 4.00 8.97 -6.95
C ALA A 9 4.48 10.42 -7.08
N ARG A 10 3.64 11.36 -6.65
CA ARG A 10 4.01 12.77 -6.55
C ARG A 10 4.90 12.98 -5.33
N ASP A 11 5.56 14.12 -5.29
CA ASP A 11 6.43 14.49 -4.17
C ASP A 11 5.68 14.49 -2.83
N GLN A 12 4.42 14.95 -2.82
CA GLN A 12 3.55 14.91 -1.65
C GLN A 12 3.26 13.47 -1.18
N ASP A 13 2.98 12.55 -2.12
CA ASP A 13 2.69 11.15 -1.78
C ASP A 13 3.94 10.47 -1.16
N TRP A 14 5.12 10.86 -1.64
CA TRP A 14 6.39 10.44 -1.08
C TRP A 14 6.63 11.02 0.32
N ALA A 15 6.37 12.31 0.53
CA ALA A 15 6.46 12.95 1.83
C ALA A 15 5.50 12.31 2.85
N ASP A 16 4.24 12.05 2.46
CA ASP A 16 3.25 11.39 3.31
C ASP A 16 3.68 9.97 3.70
N LEU A 17 4.30 9.24 2.78
CA LEU A 17 4.83 7.90 3.05
C LEU A 17 6.02 7.96 4.02
N LEU A 18 6.92 8.92 3.87
CA LEU A 18 8.03 9.13 4.81
C LEU A 18 7.54 9.54 6.20
N ALA A 19 6.53 10.42 6.25
CA ALA A 19 5.86 10.83 7.47
C ALA A 19 4.89 9.76 8.02
N LYS A 20 4.69 8.64 7.31
CA LYS A 20 3.78 7.54 7.66
C LYS A 20 2.36 8.01 7.97
N VAL A 21 1.86 8.96 7.19
CA VAL A 21 0.53 9.55 7.37
C VAL A 21 -0.53 8.50 7.05
N ALA A 22 -1.38 8.19 8.03
CA ALA A 22 -2.53 7.33 7.81
C ALA A 22 -3.59 8.08 6.99
N ARG A 23 -3.59 7.87 5.67
CA ARG A 23 -4.57 8.45 4.73
C ARG A 23 -5.23 7.37 3.87
N ALA A 24 -6.36 7.72 3.27
CA ALA A 24 -7.04 6.85 2.30
C ALA A 24 -6.19 6.71 1.02
N GLY A 25 -6.07 5.47 0.54
CA GLY A 25 -5.28 5.13 -0.64
C GLY A 25 -4.17 4.11 -0.34
N PHE A 26 -3.61 3.56 -1.41
CA PHE A 26 -2.61 2.51 -1.34
C PHE A 26 -1.39 2.89 -2.17
N TYR A 27 -0.22 2.44 -1.75
CA TYR A 27 0.99 2.53 -2.55
C TYR A 27 1.48 1.12 -2.90
N GLY A 28 1.75 0.87 -4.17
CA GLY A 28 2.41 -0.34 -4.65
C GLY A 28 3.89 -0.12 -4.89
N VAL A 29 4.65 -1.16 -4.61
CA VAL A 29 6.09 -1.22 -4.86
C VAL A 29 6.31 -2.09 -6.08
N ALA A 30 6.65 -1.47 -7.22
CA ALA A 30 6.84 -2.16 -8.49
C ALA A 30 7.94 -3.24 -8.42
N SER A 31 8.94 -3.07 -7.55
CA SER A 31 10.02 -4.05 -7.37
C SER A 31 9.56 -5.38 -6.76
N THR A 32 8.54 -5.35 -5.91
CA THR A 32 8.06 -6.55 -5.20
C THR A 32 6.67 -6.99 -5.68
N GLY A 33 5.96 -6.13 -6.40
CA GLY A 33 4.56 -6.37 -6.77
C GLY A 33 3.64 -6.38 -5.54
N ILE A 34 4.01 -5.65 -4.47
CA ILE A 34 3.24 -5.59 -3.23
C ILE A 34 2.67 -4.19 -3.05
N TYR A 35 1.40 -4.07 -2.65
CA TYR A 35 0.80 -2.82 -2.21
C TYR A 35 0.55 -2.76 -0.70
N CYS A 36 0.73 -1.58 -0.13
CA CYS A 36 0.62 -1.23 1.27
C CYS A 36 -0.28 0.01 1.43
N ASP A 37 -0.69 0.28 2.66
CA ASP A 37 -1.29 1.55 3.04
C ASP A 37 -0.22 2.56 3.51
N PHE A 38 -0.50 3.87 3.41
CA PHE A 38 0.44 4.95 3.76
C PHE A 38 0.84 5.00 5.24
N GLY A 39 0.08 4.38 6.14
CA GLY A 39 0.39 4.28 7.56
C GLY A 39 1.24 3.06 7.93
N CYS A 40 1.75 2.31 6.94
CA CYS A 40 2.50 1.09 7.20
C CYS A 40 3.84 1.41 7.89
N PRO A 41 4.17 0.75 9.02
CA PRO A 41 5.44 1.00 9.73
C PRO A 41 6.67 0.44 9.00
N SER A 42 6.48 -0.19 7.84
CA SER A 42 7.56 -0.76 7.03
C SER A 42 8.53 0.31 6.53
N ARG A 43 9.76 -0.10 6.21
CA ARG A 43 10.75 0.80 5.60
C ARG A 43 10.22 1.33 4.26
N PRO A 44 10.35 2.65 4.00
CA PRO A 44 10.01 3.24 2.71
C PRO A 44 10.80 2.56 1.58
N PRO A 45 10.17 2.13 0.48
CA PRO A 45 10.86 1.69 -0.72
C PRO A 45 11.44 2.89 -1.48
N LEU A 46 12.19 2.65 -2.56
CA LEU A 46 12.70 3.74 -3.42
C LEU A 46 11.55 4.44 -4.16
N ARG A 47 11.55 5.78 -4.18
CA ARG A 47 10.52 6.62 -4.84
C ARG A 47 10.23 6.21 -6.29
N LYS A 48 11.27 5.81 -7.04
CA LYS A 48 11.16 5.38 -8.45
C LYS A 48 10.29 4.13 -8.67
N ASN A 49 10.12 3.31 -7.65
CA ASN A 49 9.34 2.08 -7.72
C ASN A 49 7.95 2.24 -7.07
N LEU A 50 7.60 3.46 -6.66
CA LEU A 50 6.35 3.75 -5.99
C LEU A 50 5.24 4.03 -7.02
N ARG A 51 4.15 3.28 -6.94
CA ARG A 51 2.90 3.55 -7.67
C ARG A 51 1.78 3.83 -6.68
N ILE A 52 0.93 4.80 -6.97
CA ILE A 52 -0.18 5.17 -6.10
C ILE A 52 -1.47 4.66 -6.70
N PHE A 53 -2.28 4.02 -5.87
CA PHE A 53 -3.57 3.44 -6.23
C PHE A 53 -4.64 4.05 -5.33
N VAL A 54 -5.76 4.43 -5.92
CA VAL A 54 -6.88 5.02 -5.17
C VAL A 54 -7.70 3.92 -4.50
N THR A 55 -7.84 2.77 -5.18
CA THR A 55 -8.68 1.66 -4.72
C THR A 55 -7.94 0.32 -4.73
N LEU A 56 -8.43 -0.64 -3.95
CA LEU A 56 -7.91 -2.00 -3.91
C LEU A 56 -8.09 -2.69 -5.26
N ALA A 57 -9.26 -2.55 -5.88
CA ALA A 57 -9.57 -3.13 -7.19
C ALA A 57 -8.58 -2.66 -8.25
N GLU A 58 -8.15 -1.40 -8.18
CA GLU A 58 -7.15 -0.84 -9.08
C GLU A 58 -5.77 -1.48 -8.88
N ALA A 59 -5.34 -1.64 -7.62
CA ALA A 59 -4.09 -2.32 -7.29
C ALA A 59 -4.09 -3.81 -7.68
N GLU A 60 -5.21 -4.50 -7.48
CA GLU A 60 -5.39 -5.91 -7.86
C GLU A 60 -5.45 -6.09 -9.37
N ALA A 61 -6.15 -5.21 -10.10
CA ALA A 61 -6.16 -5.21 -11.56
C ALA A 61 -4.76 -4.96 -12.16
N ALA A 62 -3.93 -4.18 -11.46
CA ALA A 62 -2.54 -3.97 -11.82
C ALA A 62 -1.61 -5.13 -11.40
N GLY A 63 -2.14 -6.20 -10.80
CA GLY A 63 -1.39 -7.40 -10.41
C GLY A 63 -0.60 -7.27 -9.11
N TYR A 64 -0.88 -6.25 -8.30
CA TYR A 64 -0.22 -6.08 -7.00
C TYR A 64 -0.92 -6.90 -5.92
N ARG A 65 -0.13 -7.48 -5.02
CA ARG A 65 -0.63 -8.25 -3.88
C ARG A 65 -0.60 -7.43 -2.60
N ARG A 66 -1.60 -7.59 -1.74
CA ARG A 66 -1.63 -6.89 -0.45
C ARG A 66 -0.48 -7.32 0.44
N CYS A 67 0.17 -6.36 1.09
CA CYS A 67 1.16 -6.61 2.12
C CYS A 67 0.58 -7.41 3.30
N LYS A 68 1.26 -8.46 3.73
CA LYS A 68 0.83 -9.30 4.88
C LYS A 68 0.64 -8.50 6.17
N ARG A 69 1.46 -7.46 6.39
CA ARG A 69 1.38 -6.59 7.58
C ARG A 69 0.18 -5.63 7.53
N CYS A 70 -0.11 -5.07 6.35
CA CYS A 70 -1.30 -4.24 6.11
C CYS A 70 -2.59 -5.07 6.11
N ALA A 71 -2.54 -6.30 5.61
CA ALA A 71 -3.66 -7.26 5.65
C ALA A 71 -4.01 -7.63 7.09
N ALA A 72 -3.02 -7.93 7.93
CA ALA A 72 -3.23 -8.24 9.34
C ALA A 72 -3.87 -7.08 10.11
N ARG A 73 -3.54 -5.83 9.78
CA ARG A 73 -4.10 -4.65 10.45
C ARG A 73 -5.55 -4.35 10.06
N THR A 74 -6.01 -4.81 8.90
CA THR A 74 -7.41 -4.66 8.47
C THR A 74 -8.33 -5.78 8.95
N VAL A 75 -7.79 -6.83 9.55
CA VAL A 75 -8.61 -7.74 10.37
C VAL A 75 -8.91 -6.98 11.66
N PRO A 76 -10.19 -6.71 12.01
CA PRO A 76 -10.50 -6.16 13.33
C PRO A 76 -9.88 -7.09 14.37
N ALA A 77 -9.16 -6.52 15.33
CA ALA A 77 -8.55 -7.26 16.42
C ALA A 77 -9.64 -7.99 17.22
N GLY A 78 -9.96 -9.20 16.78
CA GLY A 78 -10.90 -10.13 17.39
C GLY A 78 -10.39 -11.52 17.07
N THR A 79 -9.61 -12.07 18.00
CA THR A 79 -9.13 -13.46 18.03
C THR A 79 -7.89 -13.78 17.18
N ALA A 80 -6.74 -13.25 17.61
CA ALA A 80 -5.44 -13.88 17.35
C ALA A 80 -4.73 -14.20 18.69
N HIS A 81 -5.37 -15.00 19.54
CA HIS A 81 -4.66 -15.83 20.50
C HIS A 81 -4.58 -17.25 19.94
N LYS A 82 -3.40 -17.63 19.46
CA LYS A 82 -2.96 -19.02 19.32
C LYS A 82 -1.44 -18.97 19.45
N ALA A 83 -0.71 -19.78 20.21
CA ALA A 83 -0.93 -20.76 21.26
C ALA A 83 0.50 -21.24 21.59
N VAL A 84 0.82 -21.52 22.85
CA VAL A 84 1.66 -22.62 23.36
C VAL A 84 1.91 -22.43 24.84
#